data_AF-A0A1F9NXD5-F1
#
_entry.id   AF-A0A1F9NXD5-F1
#
_cell.length_a   1.000
_cell.length_b   1.000
_cell.length_c   1.000
_cell.angle_alpha   90.00
_cell.angle_beta   90.00
_cell.angle_gamma   90.00
#
_symmetry.space_group_name_H-M   'P 1'
#
loop_
_entity.id
_entity.type
_entity.pdbx_description
1 polymer ?
#
loop_
_entity_poly.entity_id
_entity_poly.type
_entity_poly.pdbx_seq_one_letter_code
_entity_poly.pdbx_strand_id
1 'polypeptide(L)' 'MNKPRPIGTDTLVGDILRHYPALREKVAEIFGPECMSCRSNRHETVTYTAWHKGLDPEAVVRKLNDALKGK' A
#
# COMPACT_ATOMS: atom_id res chain seq x y z
N MET A 1 15.20 17.64 2.48
CA MET A 1 14.08 16.83 1.97
C MET A 1 14.22 15.44 2.57
N ASN A 2 13.30 15.01 3.44
CA ASN A 2 13.36 13.67 4.04
C ASN A 2 13.13 12.62 2.95
N LYS A 3 14.03 11.63 2.85
CA LYS A 3 13.78 10.44 2.04
C LYS A 3 12.45 9.81 2.46
N PRO A 4 11.60 9.35 1.54
CA PRO A 4 10.43 8.56 1.90
C PRO A 4 10.92 7.36 2.72
N ARG A 5 10.32 7.13 3.89
CA ARG A 5 10.59 5.90 4.65
C ARG A 5 10.15 4.69 3.82
N PRO A 6 10.77 3.51 3.99
CA PRO A 6 10.22 2.29 3.42
C PRO A 6 8.76 2.10 3.86
N ILE A 7 7.92 1.57 2.99
CA ILE A 7 6.54 1.23 3.35
C ILE A 7 6.62 0.12 4.40
N GLY A 8 5.88 0.26 5.50
CA GLY A 8 5.75 -0.75 6.57
C GLY A 8 4.34 -1.34 6.62
N THR A 9 4.17 -2.41 7.39
CA THR A 9 2.87 -3.08 7.58
C THR A 9 1.86 -2.22 8.36
N ASP A 10 2.35 -1.30 9.17
CA ASP A 10 1.62 -0.28 9.92
C ASP A 10 1.27 0.97 9.09
N THR A 11 1.78 1.08 7.86
CA THR A 11 1.52 2.23 6.99
C THR A 11 0.06 2.23 6.53
N LEU A 12 -0.58 3.40 6.56
CA LEU A 12 -1.94 3.55 6.03
C LEU A 12 -1.95 3.44 4.51
N VAL A 13 -2.94 2.73 3.95
CA VAL A 13 -3.05 2.56 2.51
C VAL A 13 -3.21 3.92 1.80
N GLY A 14 -3.97 4.84 2.39
CA GLY A 14 -4.14 6.20 1.89
C GLY A 14 -2.83 7.00 1.87
N ASP A 15 -1.95 6.80 2.84
CA ASP A 15 -0.62 7.43 2.87
C ASP A 15 0.26 6.88 1.75
N ILE A 16 0.15 5.59 1.43
CA ILE A 16 0.85 5.00 0.28
C ILE A 16 0.40 5.69 -1.01
N LEU A 17 -0.90 5.83 -1.22
CA LEU A 17 -1.47 6.47 -2.41
C LEU A 17 -1.12 7.96 -2.54
N ARG A 18 -0.93 8.65 -1.41
CA ARG A 18 -0.57 10.07 -1.33
C ARG A 18 0.91 10.31 -1.56
N HIS A 19 1.77 9.54 -0.91
CA HIS A 19 3.22 9.74 -0.92
C HIS A 19 3.92 9.00 -2.05
N TYR A 20 3.31 7.95 -2.58
CA TYR A 20 3.86 7.11 -3.65
C TYR A 20 2.84 6.97 -4.79
N PRO A 21 2.52 8.05 -5.54
CA PRO A 21 1.55 7.98 -6.64
C PRO A 21 1.95 6.98 -7.73
N ALA A 22 3.24 6.63 -7.83
CA ALA A 22 3.73 5.58 -8.72
C ALA A 22 3.22 4.17 -8.37
N LEU A 23 2.70 3.95 -7.15
CA LEU A 23 2.19 2.67 -6.68
C LEU A 23 0.68 2.49 -6.85
N ARG A 24 -0.06 3.48 -7.36
CA ARG A 24 -1.53 3.40 -7.48
C ARG A 24 -2.00 2.14 -8.21
N GLU A 25 -1.37 1.82 -9.33
CA GLU A 25 -1.68 0.62 -10.11
C GLU A 25 -1.38 -0.67 -9.34
N LYS A 26 -0.21 -0.75 -8.68
CA LYS A 26 0.18 -1.91 -7.87
C LYS A 26 -0.73 -2.10 -6.66
N VAL A 27 -1.16 -1.00 -6.02
CA VAL A 27 -2.13 -1.04 -4.92
C VAL A 27 -3.49 -1.53 -5.42
N ALA A 28 -3.96 -1.09 -6.59
CA ALA A 28 -5.19 -1.59 -7.20
C ALA A 28 -5.09 -3.07 -7.61
N GLU A 29 -3.92 -3.55 -8.03
CA GLU A 29 -3.68 -4.96 -8.33
C GLU A 29 -3.73 -5.84 -7.07
N ILE A 30 -3.12 -5.39 -5.97
CA ILE A 30 -3.03 -6.17 -4.72
C ILE A 30 -4.33 -6.10 -3.92
N PHE A 31 -4.88 -4.90 -3.73
CA PHE A 31 -6.04 -4.65 -2.88
C PHE A 31 -7.34 -4.43 -3.66
N GLY A 32 -7.32 -4.50 -4.98
CA GLY A 32 -8.50 -4.27 -5.81
C GLY A 32 -8.74 -2.78 -6.13
N PRO A 33 -9.37 -2.49 -7.28
CA PRO A 33 -9.61 -1.12 -7.75
C PRO A 33 -10.54 -0.32 -6.83
N GLU A 34 -11.42 -0.97 -6.07
CA GLU A 34 -12.31 -0.35 -5.10
C GLU A 34 -11.55 0.35 -3.95
N CYS A 35 -10.34 -0.13 -3.65
CA CYS A 35 -9.49 0.47 -2.61
C CYS A 35 -9.05 1.90 -3.00
N MET A 36 -9.04 2.23 -4.30
CA MET A 36 -8.61 3.53 -4.81
C MET A 36 -9.60 4.66 -4.52
N SER A 37 -10.88 4.35 -4.39
CA SER A 37 -11.97 5.30 -4.09
C SER A 37 -12.56 5.10 -2.69
N CYS A 38 -12.16 4.06 -1.97
CA CYS A 38 -12.64 3.77 -0.62
C CYS A 38 -12.15 4.81 0.40
N ARG A 39 -13.08 5.50 1.07
CA ARG A 39 -12.73 6.47 2.14
C ARG A 39 -12.05 5.84 3.35
N SER A 40 -12.22 4.53 3.55
CA SER A 40 -11.61 3.75 4.63
C SER A 40 -10.11 3.57 4.48
N ASN A 41 -9.56 3.67 3.26
CA ASN A 41 -8.10 3.53 3.03
C ASN A 41 -7.26 4.56 3.84
N ARG A 42 -7.88 5.66 4.28
CA ARG A 42 -7.28 6.69 5.15
C ARG A 42 -7.17 6.29 6.62
N HIS A 43 -7.77 5.17 7.00
CA HIS A 43 -7.79 4.65 8.37
C HIS A 43 -7.31 3.20 8.47
N GLU A 44 -7.11 2.53 7.33
CA GLU A 44 -6.73 1.12 7.26
C GLU A 44 -5.23 0.99 6.97
N THR A 45 -4.54 0.20 7.80
CA THR A 45 -3.13 -0.16 7.59
C THR A 45 -3.00 -1.25 6.54
N VAL A 46 -1.79 -1.41 5.98
CA VAL A 46 -1.46 -2.54 5.10
C VAL A 46 -1.80 -3.87 5.76
N THR A 47 -1.50 -4.06 7.05
CA THR A 47 -1.87 -5.26 7.81
C THR A 47 -3.37 -5.54 7.77
N TYR A 48 -4.18 -4.54 8.15
CA TYR A 48 -5.63 -4.70 8.21
C TYR A 48 -6.19 -5.05 6.83
N THR A 49 -5.86 -4.26 5.80
CA THR A 49 -6.36 -4.47 4.45
C THR A 49 -5.90 -5.82 3.87
N ALA A 50 -4.65 -6.23 4.12
CA ALA A 50 -4.12 -7.50 3.67
C ALA A 50 -4.87 -8.68 4.29
N TRP A 51 -5.07 -8.68 5.62
CA TRP A 51 -5.80 -9.76 6.29
C TRP A 51 -7.26 -9.87 5.84
N HIS A 52 -7.96 -8.75 5.66
CA HIS A 52 -9.33 -8.75 5.12
C HIS A 52 -9.44 -9.32 3.70
N LYS A 53 -8.33 -9.39 2.97
CA LYS A 53 -8.23 -9.96 1.62
C LYS A 53 -7.52 -11.32 1.59
N GLY A 54 -7.20 -11.90 2.74
CA GLY A 54 -6.50 -13.19 2.84
C GLY A 54 -5.05 -13.15 2.36
N LEU A 55 -4.40 -11.98 2.42
CA LEU A 55 -3.02 -11.76 2.01
C LEU A 55 -2.08 -11.70 3.22
N ASP A 56 -0.80 -12.04 3.00
CA ASP A 56 0.27 -11.82 3.98
C ASP A 56 0.75 -10.35 3.93
N PRO A 57 0.63 -9.58 5.05
CA PRO A 57 1.09 -8.20 5.11
C PRO A 57 2.56 -8.02 4.75
N GLU A 58 3.43 -8.95 5.16
CA GLU A 58 4.87 -8.87 4.90
C GLU A 58 5.18 -9.04 3.41
N ALA A 59 4.54 -10.02 2.76
CA ALA A 59 4.63 -10.19 1.31
C ALA A 59 4.12 -8.96 0.54
N VAL A 60 3.03 -8.33 0.99
CA VAL A 60 2.51 -7.09 0.38
C VAL A 60 3.51 -5.96 0.47
N VAL A 61 4.07 -5.72 1.67
CA VAL A 61 5.07 -4.68 1.88
C VAL A 61 6.31 -4.89 1.01
N ARG A 62 6.77 -6.13 0.85
CA ARG A 62 7.87 -6.46 -0.06
C ARG A 62 7.54 -6.10 -1.50
N LYS A 63 6.38 -6.54 -2.02
CA LYS A 63 5.93 -6.21 -3.38
C LYS A 63 5.86 -4.71 -3.65
N LEU A 64 5.35 -3.93 -2.69
CA LEU A 64 5.24 -2.48 -2.81
C LEU A 64 6.62 -1.80 -2.81
N ASN A 65 7.51 -2.20 -1.90
CA ASN A 65 8.88 -1.63 -1.84
C ASN A 65 9.72 -2.05 -3.05
N ASP A 66 9.56 -3.27 -3.59
CA ASP A 66 10.28 -3.71 -4.78
C ASP A 66 9.80 -2.99 -6.03
N ALA A 67 8.50 -2.69 -6.14
CA ALA A 67 7.95 -1.83 -7.20
C ALA A 67 8.51 -0.39 -7.16
N LEU A 68 9.00 0.09 -6.01
CA LEU A 68 9.68 1.38 -5.90
C LEU A 68 11.16 1.33 -6.32
N LYS A 69 11.81 0.16 -6.26
CA LYS A 69 13.21 -0.03 -6.67
C LYS A 69 13.36 -0.34 -8.16
N GLY A 70 12.32 -0.89 -8.78
CA GLY A 70 12.27 -1.23 -10.20
C GLY A 70 11.94 -0.06 -11.15
N LYS A 71 11.92 1.18 -10.63
CA LYS A 71 11.79 2.44 -11.37
C LYS A 71 12.97 3.35 -11.03
#